data_AF-A0A7C7A389-F1
#
_entry.id   AF-A0A7C7A389-F1
#
_cell.length_a   1.000
_cell.length_b   1.000
_cell.length_c   1.000
_cell.angle_alpha   90.00
_cell.angle_beta   90.00
_cell.angle_gamma   90.00
#
_symmetry.space_group_name_H-M   'P 1'
#
loop_
_entity.id
_entity.type
_entity.pdbx_description
1 polymer ?
#
loop_
_entity_poly.entity_id
_entity_poly.type
_entity_poly.pdbx_seq_one_letter_code
_entity_poly.pdbx_strand_id
1 'polypeptide(L)'
;LGLGRQEDWGTHRIGHEITALYGTTHGVTLAIVFPAWMKYVYKENMNRFVQFAENVFGVLKAGKSSEQVALEGIRKIEDFIKDMNMPTYLSEYNLPTDDFELIAEKCTKGSCVGRFKKLYKEDVINILELAK
;
A
#
# COMPACT_ATOMS: atom_id res chain seq x y z
N LEU A 1 -9.66 -1.58 -15.05
CA LEU A 1 -11.04 -1.31 -15.54
C LEU A 1 -11.74 -0.48 -14.47
N GLY A 2 -11.86 0.84 -14.69
CA GLY A 2 -12.63 1.75 -13.84
C GLY A 2 -14.03 2.01 -14.39
N LEU A 3 -15.04 2.01 -13.52
CA LEU A 3 -16.44 2.31 -13.87
C LEU A 3 -16.72 3.83 -13.88
N GLY A 4 -15.81 4.62 -14.46
CA GLY A 4 -15.98 6.07 -14.65
C GLY A 4 -15.34 6.99 -13.60
N ARG A 5 -14.81 6.45 -12.49
CA ARG A 5 -13.97 7.24 -11.56
C ARG A 5 -12.52 7.29 -12.06
N GLN A 6 -11.85 8.41 -11.84
CA GLN A 6 -10.40 8.51 -12.04
C GLN A 6 -9.66 7.46 -11.20
N GLU A 7 -8.91 6.60 -11.88
CA GLU A 7 -8.14 5.49 -11.28
C GLU A 7 -6.90 6.00 -10.53
N ASP A 8 -6.45 5.22 -9.54
CA ASP A 8 -5.17 5.41 -8.85
C ASP A 8 -4.26 4.23 -9.16
N TRP A 9 -3.05 4.53 -9.65
CA TRP A 9 -2.05 3.55 -10.06
C TRP A 9 -0.77 3.60 -9.21
N GLY A 10 -0.76 4.35 -8.10
CA GLY A 10 0.44 4.57 -7.27
C GLY A 10 1.06 3.25 -6.78
N THR A 11 0.28 2.41 -6.12
CA THR A 11 0.73 1.10 -5.63
C THR A 11 1.17 0.16 -6.75
N HIS A 12 0.45 0.18 -7.88
CA HIS A 12 0.79 -0.63 -9.05
C HIS A 12 2.12 -0.22 -9.66
N ARG A 13 2.40 1.08 -9.78
CA ARG A 13 3.68 1.56 -10.32
C ARG A 13 4.85 1.21 -9.40
N ILE A 14 4.68 1.34 -8.09
CA ILE A 14 5.70 0.90 -7.12
C ILE A 14 5.95 -0.62 -7.27
N GLY A 15 4.88 -1.42 -7.32
CA GLY A 15 4.97 -2.87 -7.51
C GLY A 15 5.61 -3.29 -8.84
N HIS A 16 5.38 -2.56 -9.94
CA HIS A 16 6.05 -2.79 -11.22
C HIS A 16 7.57 -2.65 -11.11
N GLU A 17 8.06 -1.61 -10.44
CA GLU A 17 9.50 -1.38 -10.31
C GLU A 17 10.18 -2.46 -9.45
N ILE A 18 9.54 -2.90 -8.36
CA ILE A 18 10.02 -4.06 -7.56
C ILE A 18 10.06 -5.33 -8.40
N THR A 19 8.97 -5.60 -9.14
CA THR A 19 8.84 -6.77 -10.02
C THR A 19 9.96 -6.78 -11.07
N ALA A 20 10.18 -5.63 -11.72
CA ALA A 20 11.18 -5.49 -12.77
C ALA A 20 12.61 -5.60 -12.25
N LEU A 21 12.90 -5.11 -11.04
CA LEU A 21 14.24 -5.11 -10.48
C LEU A 21 14.63 -6.48 -9.91
N TYR A 22 13.72 -7.16 -9.20
CA TYR A 22 14.03 -8.40 -8.48
C TYR A 22 13.48 -9.68 -9.11
N GLY A 23 12.76 -9.58 -10.23
CA GLY A 23 12.27 -10.76 -10.97
C GLY A 23 11.24 -11.59 -10.22
N THR A 24 10.36 -10.95 -9.44
CA THR A 24 9.30 -11.61 -8.67
C THR A 24 7.95 -11.58 -9.40
N THR A 25 6.90 -12.17 -8.84
CA THR A 25 5.55 -12.11 -9.42
C THR A 25 4.84 -10.81 -9.03
N HIS A 26 4.10 -10.22 -9.98
CA HIS A 26 3.46 -8.91 -9.74
C HIS A 26 2.45 -8.94 -8.58
N GLY A 27 1.67 -10.02 -8.45
CA GLY A 27 0.73 -10.19 -7.35
C GLY A 27 1.38 -10.16 -5.96
N VAL A 28 2.57 -10.75 -5.81
CA VAL A 28 3.36 -10.67 -4.57
C VAL A 28 3.74 -9.23 -4.24
N THR A 29 4.19 -8.46 -5.23
CA THR A 29 4.57 -7.05 -4.98
C THR A 29 3.38 -6.20 -4.56
N LEU A 30 2.19 -6.44 -5.12
CA LEU A 30 0.97 -5.72 -4.72
C LEU A 30 0.52 -6.10 -3.31
N ALA A 31 0.61 -7.38 -2.95
CA ALA A 31 0.29 -7.87 -1.61
C ALA A 31 1.15 -7.21 -0.52
N ILE A 32 2.42 -6.94 -0.84
CA ILE A 32 3.37 -6.25 0.05
C ILE A 32 3.14 -4.73 0.07
N VAL A 33 3.05 -4.10 -1.10
CA VAL A 33 3.01 -2.63 -1.21
C VAL A 33 1.67 -2.05 -0.75
N PHE A 34 0.55 -2.75 -0.98
CA PHE A 34 -0.78 -2.19 -0.73
C PHE A 34 -1.04 -1.87 0.74
N PRO A 35 -0.78 -2.77 1.72
CA PRO A 35 -0.91 -2.45 3.15
C PRO A 35 0.03 -1.32 3.59
N ALA A 36 1.28 -1.31 3.11
CA ALA A 36 2.24 -0.25 3.44
C ALA A 36 1.80 1.13 2.92
N TRP A 37 1.29 1.18 1.68
CA TRP A 37 0.69 2.39 1.13
C TRP A 37 -0.51 2.85 1.95
N MET A 38 -1.38 1.94 2.38
CA MET A 38 -2.52 2.28 3.24
C MET A 38 -2.06 2.91 4.56
N LYS A 39 -1.04 2.34 5.22
CA LYS A 39 -0.42 2.89 6.45
C LYS A 39 0.15 4.29 6.20
N TYR A 40 0.64 4.57 5.00
CA TYR A 40 1.18 5.89 4.63
C TYR A 40 0.09 6.95 4.35
N VAL A 41 -0.99 6.58 3.67
CA VAL A 41 -1.96 7.55 3.14
C VAL A 41 -3.26 7.68 3.93
N TYR A 42 -3.51 6.87 4.96
CA TYR A 42 -4.84 6.82 5.59
C TYR A 42 -5.34 8.17 6.12
N LYS A 43 -4.41 9.05 6.53
CA LYS A 43 -4.74 10.40 7.02
C LYS A 43 -5.25 11.34 5.93
N GLU A 44 -4.96 11.08 4.66
CA GLU A 44 -5.44 11.89 3.53
C GLU A 44 -6.96 11.85 3.39
N ASN A 45 -7.59 10.73 3.78
CA ASN A 45 -9.03 10.63 3.89
C ASN A 45 -9.44 9.60 4.94
N MET A 46 -9.36 10.01 6.21
CA MET A 46 -9.72 9.17 7.36
C MET A 46 -11.10 8.51 7.20
N ASN A 47 -12.10 9.27 6.74
CA ASN A 47 -13.47 8.77 6.59
C ASN A 47 -13.58 7.62 5.59
N ARG A 48 -12.77 7.60 4.53
CA ARG A 48 -12.74 6.51 3.56
C ARG A 48 -12.19 5.22 4.18
N PHE A 49 -11.16 5.33 5.02
CA PHE A 49 -10.58 4.17 5.70
C PHE A 49 -11.47 3.65 6.84
N VAL A 50 -12.17 4.53 7.56
CA VAL A 50 -13.20 4.13 8.52
C VAL A 50 -14.33 3.36 7.82
N GLN A 51 -14.87 3.89 6.72
CA GLN A 51 -15.91 3.20 5.94
C GLN A 51 -15.43 1.85 5.41
N PHE A 52 -14.17 1.77 4.97
CA PHE A 52 -13.58 0.49 4.56
C PHE A 52 -13.55 -0.51 5.71
N ALA A 53 -13.07 -0.10 6.89
CA ALA A 53 -12.99 -0.96 8.07
C ALA A 53 -14.39 -1.45 8.52
N GLU A 54 -15.38 -0.57 8.56
CA GLU A 54 -16.74 -0.88 8.98
C GLU A 54 -17.48 -1.74 7.94
N ASN A 55 -17.50 -1.33 6.68
CA ASN A 55 -18.35 -1.95 5.67
C ASN A 55 -17.78 -3.25 5.07
N VAL A 56 -16.45 -3.37 5.02
CA VAL A 56 -15.80 -4.55 4.41
C VAL A 56 -15.43 -5.58 5.48
N PHE A 57 -14.93 -5.13 6.63
CA PHE A 57 -14.41 -6.01 7.68
C PHE A 57 -15.24 -6.00 8.97
N GLY A 58 -16.33 -5.23 9.04
CA GLY A 58 -17.22 -5.22 10.21
C GLY A 58 -16.56 -4.66 11.48
N VAL A 59 -15.54 -3.81 11.35
CA VAL A 59 -14.85 -3.23 12.51
C VAL A 59 -15.81 -2.32 13.27
N LEU A 60 -16.07 -2.64 14.55
CA LEU A 60 -16.95 -1.84 15.39
C LEU A 60 -16.23 -0.62 15.96
N LYS A 61 -16.84 0.56 15.81
CA LYS A 61 -16.37 1.83 16.37
C LYS A 61 -16.42 1.92 17.89
N ALA A 62 -17.08 0.99 18.59
CA ALA A 62 -17.31 0.96 20.05
C ALA A 62 -16.25 1.66 20.94
N GLY A 63 -16.36 2.97 21.13
CA GLY A 63 -15.41 3.78 21.92
C GLY A 63 -14.04 4.08 21.28
N LYS A 64 -13.79 3.61 20.05
CA LYS A 64 -12.56 3.84 19.28
C LYS A 64 -12.60 5.18 18.56
N SER A 65 -11.44 5.82 18.46
CA SER A 65 -11.25 6.97 17.56
C SER A 65 -11.35 6.54 16.10
N SER A 66 -11.65 7.48 15.20
CA SER A 66 -11.66 7.22 13.75
C SER A 66 -10.32 6.65 13.27
N GLU A 67 -9.21 7.12 13.84
CA GLU A 67 -7.86 6.63 13.52
C GLU A 67 -7.67 5.17 13.96
N GLN A 68 -8.14 4.81 15.16
CA GLN A 68 -8.09 3.42 15.63
C GLN A 68 -8.90 2.48 14.73
N VAL A 69 -10.11 2.90 14.31
CA VAL A 69 -10.95 2.12 13.39
C VAL A 69 -10.29 1.96 12.03
N ALA A 70 -9.73 3.05 11.47
CA ALA A 70 -9.02 3.02 10.20
C ALA A 70 -7.79 2.08 10.25
N LEU A 71 -6.95 2.20 11.28
CA LEU A 71 -5.77 1.34 11.47
C LEU A 71 -6.16 -0.13 11.66
N GLU A 72 -7.26 -0.41 12.35
CA GLU A 72 -7.77 -1.78 12.48
C GLU A 72 -8.25 -2.34 11.14
N GLY A 73 -8.90 -1.54 10.29
CA GLY A 73 -9.24 -1.94 8.92
C GLY A 73 -8.01 -2.25 8.07
N ILE A 74 -6.93 -1.46 8.21
CA ILE A 74 -5.65 -1.72 7.55
C ILE A 74 -5.03 -3.03 8.04
N ARG A 75 -5.07 -3.30 9.35
CA ARG A 75 -4.62 -4.58 9.90
C ARG A 75 -5.45 -5.75 9.36
N LYS A 76 -6.76 -5.60 9.24
CA LYS A 76 -7.66 -6.65 8.74
C LYS A 76 -7.40 -7.03 7.29
N ILE A 77 -7.07 -6.08 6.42
CA ILE A 77 -6.68 -6.40 5.03
C ILE A 77 -5.30 -7.07 4.98
N GLU A 78 -4.37 -6.67 5.83
CA GLU A 78 -3.07 -7.34 5.95
C GLU A 78 -3.25 -8.80 6.44
N ASP A 79 -4.05 -9.01 7.48
CA ASP A 79 -4.40 -10.35 7.99
C ASP A 79 -5.06 -11.20 6.89
N PHE A 80 -6.00 -10.63 6.12
CA PHE A 80 -6.65 -11.32 5.00
C PHE A 80 -5.66 -11.74 3.90
N ILE A 81 -4.65 -10.91 3.59
CA ILE A 81 -3.60 -11.26 2.64
C ILE A 81 -2.75 -12.41 3.18
N LYS A 82 -2.39 -12.37 4.47
CA LYS A 82 -1.65 -13.46 5.14
C LYS A 82 -2.43 -14.76 5.18
N ASP A 83 -3.75 -14.70 5.40
CA ASP A 83 -4.64 -15.88 5.39
C ASP A 83 -4.67 -16.58 4.02
N MET A 84 -4.38 -15.83 2.93
CA MET A 84 -4.20 -16.39 1.58
C MET A 84 -2.78 -16.94 1.32
N ASN A 85 -1.93 -17.01 2.34
CA ASN A 85 -0.51 -17.36 2.27
C ASN A 85 0.32 -16.44 1.35
N MET A 86 -0.07 -15.17 1.26
CA MET A 86 0.67 -14.15 0.51
C MET A 86 1.50 -13.28 1.46
N PRO A 87 2.71 -12.84 1.06
CA PRO A 87 3.53 -11.96 1.87
C PRO A 87 2.95 -10.55 1.90
N THR A 88 3.19 -9.88 3.03
CA THR A 88 2.82 -8.48 3.30
C THR A 88 4.04 -7.61 3.60
N TYR A 89 5.20 -8.22 3.81
CA TYR A 89 6.50 -7.57 3.94
C TYR A 89 7.50 -8.13 2.93
N LEU A 90 8.47 -7.31 2.52
CA LEU A 90 9.55 -7.71 1.59
C LEU A 90 10.39 -8.86 2.17
N SER A 91 10.67 -8.80 3.47
CA SER A 91 11.39 -9.83 4.22
C SER A 91 10.69 -11.20 4.21
N GLU A 92 9.36 -11.26 4.20
CA GLU A 92 8.59 -12.52 4.15
C GLU A 92 8.77 -13.28 2.82
N TYR A 93 9.25 -12.60 1.77
CA TYR A 93 9.50 -13.18 0.45
C TYR A 93 10.97 -13.08 0.03
N ASN A 94 11.88 -12.77 0.96
CA ASN A 94 13.32 -12.59 0.71
C ASN A 94 13.64 -11.59 -0.40
N LEU A 95 12.85 -10.51 -0.52
CA LEU A 95 13.11 -9.45 -1.49
C LEU A 95 14.15 -8.46 -0.94
N PRO A 96 15.14 -8.02 -1.75
CA PRO A 96 16.14 -7.04 -1.33
C PRO A 96 15.56 -5.67 -0.99
N THR A 97 16.26 -4.92 -0.13
CA THR A 97 15.86 -3.60 0.37
C THR A 97 16.97 -2.55 0.18
N ASP A 98 17.90 -2.80 -0.74
CA ASP A 98 19.12 -2.02 -1.00
C ASP A 98 18.92 -0.93 -2.05
N ASP A 99 17.88 -1.05 -2.90
CA ASP A 99 17.65 -0.17 -4.06
C ASP A 99 16.34 0.65 -3.97
N PHE A 100 15.87 1.02 -2.78
CA PHE A 100 14.63 1.79 -2.63
C PHE A 100 14.66 3.15 -3.35
N GLU A 101 15.81 3.83 -3.34
CA GLU A 101 16.01 5.09 -4.05
C GLU A 101 15.85 4.90 -5.56
N LEU A 102 16.39 3.82 -6.11
CA LEU A 102 16.31 3.50 -7.54
C LEU A 102 14.86 3.15 -7.93
N ILE A 103 14.18 2.34 -7.10
CA ILE A 103 12.77 1.99 -7.28
C ILE A 103 11.91 3.26 -7.29
N ALA A 104 12.10 4.14 -6.31
CA ALA A 104 11.34 5.39 -6.19
C ALA A 104 11.60 6.36 -7.35
N GLU A 105 12.85 6.45 -7.81
CA GLU A 105 13.22 7.28 -8.95
C GLU A 105 12.58 6.78 -10.25
N LYS A 106 12.68 5.49 -10.55
CA LYS A 106 12.05 4.90 -11.75
C LYS A 106 10.53 4.97 -11.70
N CYS A 107 9.93 4.78 -10.52
CA CYS A 107 8.49 4.85 -10.33
C CYS A 107 7.95 6.25 -10.63
N THR A 108 8.63 7.29 -10.13
CA THR A 108 8.17 8.69 -10.23
C THR A 108 8.60 9.38 -11.52
N LYS A 109 9.72 8.96 -12.14
CA LYS A 109 10.31 9.56 -13.35
C LYS A 109 10.45 11.09 -13.25
N GLY A 110 10.89 11.57 -12.09
CA GLY A 110 11.05 13.01 -11.82
C GLY A 110 9.75 13.78 -11.55
N SER A 111 8.62 13.08 -11.36
CA SER A 111 7.32 13.68 -11.05
C SER A 111 6.68 13.00 -9.82
N CYS A 112 5.38 12.72 -9.87
CA CYS A 112 4.65 11.99 -8.83
C CYS A 112 3.81 10.86 -9.43
N VAL A 113 3.44 9.90 -8.58
CA VAL A 113 2.47 8.85 -8.88
C VAL A 113 1.30 8.90 -7.90
N GLY A 114 0.24 8.17 -8.20
CA GLY A 114 -0.96 8.15 -7.36
C GLY A 114 -1.86 9.37 -7.55
N ARG A 115 -3.12 9.22 -7.15
CA ARG A 115 -4.15 10.27 -7.24
C ARG A 115 -4.88 10.51 -5.93
N PHE A 116 -5.03 9.48 -5.11
CA PHE A 116 -5.55 9.57 -3.75
C PHE A 116 -4.64 10.45 -2.88
N LYS A 117 -3.32 10.28 -3.05
CA LYS A 117 -2.27 11.19 -2.63
C LYS A 117 -1.28 11.30 -3.79
N LYS A 118 -0.74 12.49 -4.06
CA LYS A 118 0.41 12.63 -4.95
C LYS A 118 1.65 12.14 -4.21
N LEU A 119 2.26 11.06 -4.68
CA LEU A 119 3.43 10.44 -4.10
C LEU A 119 4.67 10.83 -4.90
N TYR A 120 5.55 11.61 -4.30
CA TYR A 120 6.86 11.95 -4.83
C TYR A 120 7.90 10.90 -4.42
N LYS A 121 9.15 11.06 -4.87
CA LYS A 121 10.23 10.08 -4.64
C LYS A 121 10.35 9.71 -3.16
N GLU A 122 10.34 10.72 -2.28
CA GLU A 122 10.44 10.52 -0.83
C GLU A 122 9.23 9.77 -0.26
N ASP A 123 8.02 10.06 -0.72
CA ASP A 123 6.82 9.32 -0.29
C ASP A 123 6.93 7.83 -0.65
N VAL A 124 7.44 7.52 -1.85
CA VAL A 124 7.63 6.13 -2.29
C VAL A 124 8.67 5.41 -1.45
N ILE A 125 9.79 6.07 -1.10
CA ILE A 125 10.80 5.50 -0.19
C ILE A 125 10.17 5.19 1.18
N ASN A 126 9.44 6.14 1.76
CA ASN A 126 8.76 5.93 3.04
C ASN A 126 7.73 4.78 2.99
N ILE A 127 7.04 4.60 1.87
CA ILE A 127 6.14 3.46 1.66
C ILE A 127 6.92 2.14 1.60
N LEU A 128 8.06 2.11 0.91
CA LEU A 128 8.92 0.91 0.82
C LEU A 128 9.51 0.54 2.18
N GLU A 129 9.91 1.53 2.99
CA GLU A 129 10.36 1.30 4.37
C GLU A 129 9.25 0.73 5.27
N LEU A 130 8.01 1.18 5.10
CA LEU A 130 6.84 0.60 5.79
C LEU A 130 6.53 -0.84 5.34
N ALA A 131 7.04 -1.26 4.17
CA ALA A 131 6.84 -2.57 3.57
C ALA A 131 8.00 -3.55 3.82
N LYS A 132 9.05 -3.12 4.54
CA LYS A 132 10.29 -3.88 4.76
C LYS A 132 10.09 -5.13 5.61
#